data_AF-A0A7J7GI11-F1
#
_entry.id   AF-A0A7J7GI11-F1
#
_cell.length_a   1.000
_cell.length_b   1.000
_cell.length_c   1.000
_cell.angle_alpha   90.00
_cell.angle_beta   90.00
_cell.angle_gamma   90.00
#
_symmetry.space_group_name_H-M   'P 1'
#
loop_
_entity.id
_entity.type
_entity.pdbx_description
1 polymer ?
#
loop_
_entity_poly.entity_id
_entity_poly.type
_entity_poly.pdbx_seq_one_letter_code
_entity_poly.pdbx_strand_id
1 'polypeptide(L)'
;MSCPMKGMNLAISSGPPRVHVSLIPLAELGDQEVSQTYGVKFDPEVLGILGTTCRQKEITVVGKIYWGDARDKLCEAVAGLKLDCLIMGSRGLGTIQRVLLGSVTGHVIVNANCPVTVVKDENSRGF
;
A
#
# COMPACT_ATOMS: atom_id res chain seq x y z
N MET A 1 0.22 37.65 36.33
CA MET A 1 -0.46 36.36 36.06
C MET A 1 -0.77 36.29 34.58
N SER A 2 -0.02 35.49 33.79
CA SER A 2 -0.43 34.89 32.51
C SER A 2 0.79 34.21 31.88
N CYS A 3 0.58 33.01 31.35
CA CYS A 3 1.52 31.98 30.91
C CYS A 3 2.71 32.43 30.02
N PRO A 4 3.93 31.92 30.28
CA PRO A 4 5.03 31.95 29.31
C PRO A 4 4.92 30.76 28.34
N MET A 5 4.57 31.01 27.09
CA MET A 5 4.67 30.02 26.01
C MET A 5 6.15 29.81 25.66
N LYS A 6 6.71 28.71 26.17
CA LYS A 6 8.06 28.23 25.86
C LYS A 6 8.08 27.75 24.41
N GLY A 7 9.02 28.28 23.63
CA GLY A 7 9.18 28.00 22.21
C GLY A 7 9.12 26.52 21.87
N MET A 8 8.06 26.14 21.16
CA MET A 8 7.98 24.88 20.43
C MET A 8 8.79 25.06 19.15
N ASN A 9 9.89 24.33 19.04
CA ASN A 9 10.62 24.20 17.79
C ASN A 9 9.68 23.61 16.74
N LEU A 10 9.41 24.41 15.71
CA LEU A 10 8.67 24.07 14.52
C LEU A 10 9.52 23.07 13.70
N ALA A 11 9.31 21.77 13.90
CA ALA A 11 9.84 20.76 13.01
C ALA A 11 8.95 20.70 11.75
N ILE A 12 9.22 21.58 10.78
CA ILE A 12 8.69 21.41 9.42
C ILE A 12 9.48 20.26 8.78
N SER A 13 9.00 19.03 8.90
CA SER A 13 9.48 17.94 8.04
C SER A 13 8.79 18.09 6.67
N SER A 14 9.30 19.01 5.84
CA SER A 14 8.76 19.31 4.50
C SER A 14 9.11 18.25 3.44
N GLY A 15 9.36 17.01 3.85
CA GLY A 15 9.56 15.87 2.95
C GLY A 15 9.06 14.59 3.60
N PRO A 16 8.62 13.59 2.80
CA PRO A 16 8.32 12.27 3.33
C PRO A 16 9.56 11.75 4.09
N PRO A 17 9.37 11.02 5.21
CA PRO A 17 10.50 10.43 5.93
C PRO A 17 11.35 9.65 4.92
N ARG A 18 12.68 9.80 4.98
CA ARG A 18 13.60 9.08 4.09
C ARG A 18 13.43 7.58 4.36
N VAL A 19 12.56 6.93 3.58
CA VAL A 19 12.21 5.51 3.74
C VAL A 19 13.37 4.67 3.24
N HIS A 20 14.36 4.45 4.10
CA HIS A 20 15.21 3.29 3.95
C HIS A 20 14.34 2.05 4.22
N VAL A 21 13.91 1.39 3.14
CA VAL A 21 13.65 -0.06 2.99
C VAL A 21 12.91 -0.86 4.07
N SER A 22 12.35 -0.27 5.13
CA SER A 22 11.74 -1.04 6.21
C SER A 22 10.46 -1.72 5.73
N LEU A 23 10.53 -3.05 5.63
CA LEU A 23 9.37 -3.91 5.53
C LEU A 23 8.70 -3.91 6.90
N ILE A 24 7.45 -3.46 6.96
CA ILE A 24 6.64 -3.38 8.18
C ILE A 24 6.00 -4.75 8.41
N PRO A 25 6.29 -5.46 9.51
CA PRO A 25 5.63 -6.72 9.83
C PRO A 25 4.10 -6.59 9.89
N LEU A 26 3.37 -7.63 9.51
CA LEU A 26 1.90 -7.61 9.57
C LEU A 26 1.35 -7.23 10.95
N ALA A 27 2.03 -7.62 12.03
CA ALA A 27 1.65 -7.27 13.39
C ALA A 27 1.59 -5.74 13.63
N GLU A 28 2.47 -4.99 12.96
CA GLU A 28 2.60 -3.53 13.11
C GLU A 28 1.68 -2.77 12.13
N LEU A 29 1.16 -3.42 11.08
CA LEU A 29 0.27 -2.75 10.11
C LEU A 29 -1.04 -2.28 10.74
N GLY A 30 -1.49 -2.93 11.82
CA GLY A 30 -2.68 -2.51 12.57
C GLY A 30 -2.40 -1.43 13.61
N ASP A 31 -1.14 -1.07 13.86
CA ASP A 31 -0.79 -0.18 14.96
C ASP A 31 -1.21 1.26 14.66
N GLN A 32 -1.69 1.92 15.72
CA GLN A 32 -2.10 3.31 15.64
C GLN A 32 -0.93 4.22 15.22
N GLU A 33 0.29 3.89 15.63
CA GLU A 33 1.51 4.63 15.28
C GLU A 33 1.80 4.59 13.77
N VAL A 34 1.66 3.43 13.14
CA VAL A 34 1.79 3.27 11.68
C VAL A 34 0.69 4.03 10.96
N SER A 35 -0.54 3.94 11.45
CA SER A 35 -1.67 4.67 10.86
C SER A 35 -1.47 6.20 10.91
N GLN A 36 -0.95 6.73 12.02
CA GLN A 36 -0.69 8.16 12.20
C GLN A 36 0.51 8.64 11.39
N THR A 37 1.57 7.85 11.35
CA THR A 37 2.82 8.20 10.68
C THR A 37 2.68 8.20 9.17
N TYR A 38 1.93 7.22 8.62
CA TYR A 38 1.79 7.07 7.17
C TYR A 38 0.45 7.58 6.63
N GLY A 39 -0.50 7.95 7.49
CA GLY A 39 -1.82 8.42 7.06
C GLY A 39 -2.66 7.36 6.34
N VAL A 40 -2.35 6.07 6.57
CA VAL A 40 -3.04 4.94 5.95
C VAL A 40 -3.90 4.26 7.00
N LYS A 41 -5.18 4.05 6.69
CA LYS A 41 -6.07 3.23 7.51
C LYS A 41 -6.23 1.88 6.83
N PHE A 42 -5.84 0.81 7.53
CA PHE A 42 -6.11 -0.54 7.09
C PHE A 42 -7.48 -1.01 7.59
N ASP A 43 -8.15 -1.80 6.76
CA ASP A 43 -9.42 -2.40 7.13
C ASP A 43 -9.17 -3.54 8.14
N PRO A 44 -9.84 -3.54 9.31
CA PRO A 44 -9.61 -4.54 10.36
C PRO A 44 -10.03 -5.96 9.94
N GLU A 45 -11.03 -6.10 9.06
CA GLU A 45 -11.45 -7.39 8.52
C GLU A 45 -10.34 -7.95 7.62
N VAL A 46 -9.78 -7.13 6.74
CA VAL A 46 -8.66 -7.52 5.87
C VAL A 46 -7.44 -7.93 6.70
N LEU A 47 -7.08 -7.15 7.72
CA LEU A 47 -5.99 -7.52 8.63
C LEU A 47 -6.27 -8.83 9.38
N GLY A 48 -7.52 -9.07 9.79
CA GLY A 48 -7.96 -10.33 10.41
C GLY A 48 -7.80 -11.53 9.48
N ILE A 49 -8.18 -11.39 8.20
CA ILE A 49 -8.01 -12.42 7.17
C ILE A 49 -6.52 -12.71 6.94
N LEU A 50 -5.70 -11.67 6.80
CA LEU A 50 -4.25 -11.81 6.63
C LEU A 50 -3.62 -12.53 7.83
N GLY A 51 -3.93 -12.11 9.06
CA GLY A 51 -3.39 -12.72 10.27
C GLY A 51 -3.76 -14.21 10.40
N THR A 52 -4.99 -14.57 10.04
CA THR A 52 -5.46 -15.96 10.03
C THR A 52 -4.73 -16.78 8.97
N THR A 53 -4.61 -16.25 7.75
CA THR A 53 -3.96 -16.92 6.63
C THR A 53 -2.47 -17.14 6.89
N CYS A 54 -1.77 -16.16 7.47
CA CYS A 54 -0.36 -16.28 7.83
C CYS A 54 -0.11 -17.47 8.77
N ARG A 55 -0.95 -17.62 9.81
CA ARG A 55 -0.85 -18.73 10.77
C ARG A 55 -1.18 -20.08 10.16
N GLN A 56 -2.19 -20.14 9.28
CA GLN A 56 -2.65 -21.41 8.70
C GLN A 56 -1.73 -21.93 7.58
N LYS A 57 -1.10 -21.03 6.83
CA LYS A 57 -0.30 -21.38 5.64
C LYS A 57 1.20 -21.16 5.81
N GLU A 58 1.64 -20.77 7.02
CA GLU A 58 3.04 -20.45 7.32
C GLU A 58 3.63 -19.39 6.38
N ILE A 59 2.81 -18.41 6.00
CA ILE A 59 3.20 -17.32 5.09
C ILE A 59 3.65 -16.12 5.90
N THR A 60 4.79 -15.54 5.53
CA THR A 60 5.26 -14.26 6.08
C THR A 60 4.66 -13.11 5.28
N VAL A 61 3.93 -12.21 5.95
CA VAL A 61 3.37 -11.00 5.35
C VAL A 61 4.05 -9.78 5.93
N VAL A 62 4.48 -8.91 5.03
CA VAL A 62 5.09 -7.62 5.33
C VAL A 62 4.45 -6.55 4.44
N GLY A 63 4.30 -5.35 4.98
CA GLY A 63 3.85 -4.17 4.25
C GLY A 63 5.01 -3.27 3.89
N LYS A 64 4.85 -2.54 2.78
CA LYS A 64 5.75 -1.45 2.41
C LYS A 64 4.94 -0.32 1.80
N ILE A 65 5.15 0.88 2.32
CA ILE A 65 4.42 2.07 1.90
C ILE A 65 5.31 2.90 0.98
N TYR A 66 4.76 3.29 -0.16
CA TYR A 66 5.44 4.09 -1.17
C TYR A 66 4.73 5.43 -1.32
N TRP A 67 5.51 6.49 -1.53
CA TRP A 67 5.02 7.84 -1.79
C TRP A 67 5.39 8.25 -3.22
N GLY A 68 4.42 8.81 -3.95
CA GLY A 68 4.60 9.25 -5.35
C GLY A 68 3.50 8.74 -6.26
N ASP A 69 3.73 8.80 -7.58
CA ASP A 69 2.82 8.21 -8.57
C ASP A 69 2.83 6.67 -8.44
N ALA A 70 1.64 6.08 -8.31
CA ALA A 70 1.51 4.64 -8.10
C ALA A 70 2.05 3.81 -9.28
N ARG A 71 1.99 4.34 -10.51
CA ARG A 71 2.50 3.66 -11.72
C ARG A 71 3.99 3.43 -11.61
N ASP A 72 4.71 4.50 -11.32
CA ASP A 72 6.17 4.48 -11.21
C ASP A 72 6.60 3.69 -9.98
N LYS A 73 5.95 3.92 -8.83
CA LYS A 73 6.32 3.27 -7.57
C LYS A 73 6.10 1.76 -7.57
N LEU A 74 5.08 1.26 -8.25
CA LEU A 74 4.88 -0.18 -8.40
C LEU A 74 5.97 -0.82 -9.27
N CYS A 75 6.34 -0.19 -10.40
CA CYS A 75 7.43 -0.67 -11.24
C CYS A 75 8.78 -0.63 -10.51
N GLU A 76 9.05 0.45 -9.78
CA GLU A 76 10.22 0.56 -8.89
C GLU A 76 10.21 -0.51 -7.79
N ALA A 77 9.05 -0.82 -7.20
CA ALA A 77 8.92 -1.84 -6.17
C ALA A 77 9.23 -3.23 -6.71
N VAL A 78 8.72 -3.58 -7.89
CA VAL A 78 9.03 -4.86 -8.56
C VAL A 78 10.53 -5.03 -8.75
N ALA A 79 11.21 -4.01 -9.27
CA ALA A 79 12.65 -4.05 -9.50
C ALA A 79 13.46 -4.03 -8.18
N GLY A 80 13.09 -3.16 -7.24
CA GLY A 80 13.82 -2.95 -6.00
C GLY A 80 13.67 -4.07 -4.98
N LEU A 81 12.51 -4.73 -4.95
CA LEU A 81 12.25 -5.90 -4.09
C LEU A 81 12.53 -7.24 -4.78
N LYS A 82 12.78 -7.23 -6.10
CA LYS A 82 12.95 -8.44 -6.92
C LYS A 82 11.77 -9.40 -6.77
N LEU A 83 10.56 -8.89 -7.00
CA LEU A 83 9.34 -9.69 -6.88
C LEU A 83 9.26 -10.75 -7.99
N ASP A 84 9.00 -12.00 -7.61
CA ASP A 84 8.76 -13.09 -8.58
C ASP A 84 7.42 -12.94 -9.30
N CYS A 85 6.44 -12.30 -8.66
CA CYS A 85 5.16 -11.94 -9.27
C CYS A 85 4.52 -10.76 -8.54
N LEU A 86 3.61 -10.07 -9.22
CA LEU A 86 2.80 -8.99 -8.67
C LEU A 86 1.33 -9.33 -8.80
N ILE A 87 0.58 -9.24 -7.69
CA ILE A 87 -0.87 -9.42 -7.67
C ILE A 87 -1.50 -8.06 -7.42
N MET A 88 -2.48 -7.68 -8.24
CA MET A 88 -3.20 -6.43 -8.09
C MET A 88 -4.66 -6.54 -8.52
N GLY A 89 -5.51 -5.63 -8.03
CA GLY A 89 -6.88 -5.50 -8.51
C GLY A 89 -6.94 -4.96 -9.94
N SER A 90 -8.00 -5.31 -10.66
CA SER A 90 -8.29 -4.73 -11.97
C SER A 90 -8.67 -3.24 -11.86
N ARG A 91 -9.53 -2.94 -10.88
CA ARG A 91 -10.04 -1.66 -10.36
C ARG A 91 -9.27 -1.13 -9.12
N GLY A 92 -9.24 0.17 -8.90
CA GLY A 92 -9.10 0.75 -7.55
C GLY A 92 -10.46 0.87 -6.84
N LEU A 93 -10.49 1.35 -5.60
CA LEU A 93 -11.72 1.49 -4.77
C LEU A 93 -12.69 2.62 -5.21
N GLY A 94 -12.53 3.16 -6.42
CA GLY A 94 -13.35 4.25 -6.95
C GLY A 94 -14.62 3.76 -7.65
N THR A 95 -15.62 4.64 -7.78
CA THR A 95 -16.94 4.36 -8.39
C THR A 95 -16.95 4.26 -9.92
N ILE A 96 -15.79 4.18 -10.57
CA ILE A 96 -15.68 4.18 -12.04
C ILE A 96 -16.03 2.78 -12.57
N GLN A 97 -17.31 2.55 -12.84
CA GLN A 97 -17.82 1.27 -13.34
C GLN A 97 -17.50 1.04 -14.83
N ARG A 98 -17.22 2.09 -15.62
CA ARG A 98 -17.18 2.04 -17.09
C ARG A 98 -15.84 1.62 -17.73
N VAL A 99 -14.73 1.54 -17.00
CA VAL A 99 -13.39 1.35 -17.60
C VAL A 99 -12.83 -0.04 -17.33
N LEU A 100 -12.80 -0.97 -18.30
CA LEU A 100 -12.41 -2.39 -18.07
C LEU A 100 -11.14 -2.61 -17.24
N LEU A 101 -10.11 -1.77 -17.39
CA LEU A 101 -8.86 -1.81 -16.62
C LEU A 101 -8.54 -0.43 -16.02
N GLY A 102 -8.12 -0.40 -14.75
CA GLY A 102 -7.65 0.81 -14.09
C GLY A 102 -6.38 1.37 -14.73
N SER A 103 -6.17 2.68 -14.66
CA SER A 103 -5.02 3.33 -15.30
C SER A 103 -3.67 2.92 -14.72
N VAL A 104 -3.64 2.56 -13.42
CA VAL A 104 -2.44 2.01 -12.76
C VAL A 104 -2.21 0.57 -13.22
N THR A 105 -3.23 -0.27 -13.17
CA THR A 105 -3.15 -1.68 -13.62
C THR A 105 -2.70 -1.78 -15.08
N GLY A 106 -3.30 -0.98 -15.98
CA GLY A 106 -2.91 -0.94 -17.39
C GLY A 106 -1.45 -0.54 -17.60
N HIS A 107 -0.95 0.44 -16.83
CA HIS A 107 0.46 0.81 -16.90
C HIS A 107 1.39 -0.30 -16.40
N VAL A 108 1.06 -0.92 -15.25
CA VAL A 108 1.89 -1.94 -14.61
C VAL A 108 1.99 -3.21 -15.45
N ILE A 109 0.89 -3.66 -16.07
CA ILE A 109 0.91 -4.84 -16.96
C ILE A 109 1.90 -4.68 -18.11
N VAL A 110 2.05 -3.45 -18.63
CA VAL A 110 2.92 -3.15 -19.76
C VAL A 110 4.39 -3.00 -19.33
N ASN A 111 4.65 -2.46 -18.14
CA ASN A 111 5.99 -1.99 -17.75
C ASN A 111 6.66 -2.80 -16.63
N ALA A 112 5.92 -3.62 -15.88
CA ALA A 112 6.49 -4.41 -14.79
C ALA A 112 7.40 -5.52 -15.33
N ASN A 113 8.56 -5.70 -14.70
CA ASN A 113 9.53 -6.72 -15.08
C ASN A 113 9.27 -8.08 -14.38
N CYS A 114 8.02 -8.39 -14.06
CA CYS A 114 7.60 -9.65 -13.45
C CYS A 114 6.20 -10.05 -13.95
N PRO A 115 5.82 -11.34 -13.86
CA PRO A 115 4.43 -11.76 -14.06
C PRO A 115 3.45 -10.94 -13.21
N VAL A 116 2.37 -10.45 -13.85
CA VAL A 116 1.31 -9.66 -13.19
C VAL A 116 -0.01 -10.43 -13.23
N THR A 117 -0.56 -10.76 -12.07
CA THR A 117 -1.88 -11.36 -11.91
C THR A 117 -2.90 -10.29 -11.55
N VAL A 118 -3.89 -10.11 -12.42
CA VAL A 118 -4.97 -9.15 -12.21
C VAL A 118 -6.21 -9.86 -11.68
N VAL A 119 -6.63 -9.49 -10.47
CA VAL A 119 -7.84 -10.03 -9.84
C VAL A 119 -9.03 -9.12 -10.15
N LYS A 120 -10.10 -9.71 -10.69
CA LYS A 120 -11.35 -9.01 -10.99
C LYS A 120 -12.36 -9.26 -9.88
N ASP A 121 -13.10 -8.23 -9.49
CA ASP A 121 -14.24 -8.35 -8.58
C ASP A 121 -15.39 -9.12 -9.27
N GLU A 122 -15.92 -10.11 -8.58
CA GLU A 122 -17.06 -10.93 -9.00
C GLU A 122 -18.32 -10.11 -9.35
N ASN A 123 -18.45 -8.91 -8.77
CA ASN A 123 -19.58 -8.02 -9.02
C ASN A 123 -19.44 -7.18 -10.32
N SER A 124 -18.30 -7.26 -11.01
CA SER A 124 -18.11 -6.61 -12.31
C SER A 124 -18.54 -7.52 -13.48
N ARG A 125 -19.79 -8.04 -13.41
CA ARG A 125 -20.49 -8.65 -14.55
C ARG A 125 -20.85 -7.56 -15.54
N GLY A 126 -20.03 -7.42 -16.57
CA GLY A 126 -20.24 -6.50 -17.68
C GLY A 126 -19.61 -7.09 -18.94
N PHE A 127 -20.38 -7.97 -19.58
CA PHE A 127 -20.53 -8.05 -21.03
C PHE A 127 -22.02 -7.80 -21.29
#